data_AF-A0A962FJL3-F1
#
_entry.id   AF-A0A962FJL3-F1
#
_cell.length_a   1.000
_cell.length_b   1.000
_cell.length_c   1.000
_cell.angle_alpha   90.00
_cell.angle_beta   90.00
_cell.angle_gamma   90.00
#
_symmetry.space_group_name_H-M   'P 1'
#
loop_
_entity.id
_entity.type
_entity.pdbx_description
1 polymer ?
#
loop_
_entity_poly.entity_id
_entity_poly.type
_entity_poly.pdbx_seq_one_letter_code
_entity_poly.pdbx_strand_id
1 'polypeptide(L)'
;MFANLRKRVGRAALAVDSFVDSWFFESSRRTRDNFASFAAFMDRFHVSGLKRLGVELGCETLTLGLGGLLVALTFAQLAFRETSDDWLKKQDLAVTFLDRYGKEVGKRGILHDDSIALDQLPDHLIKAVLATEDRRFFEHWGVDPIGTLRALTANARASGVVQGGSTLTQQLAKNLFLSSKRTVERKIKEAFLSVWLEMNLSKKEILQ
;
A
#
# COMPACT_ATOMS: atom_id res chain seq x y z
N MET A 1 -45.71 44.84 -36.22
CA MET A 1 -44.27 44.69 -35.87
C MET A 1 -43.94 43.32 -35.27
N PHE A 2 -44.72 42.81 -34.30
CA PHE A 2 -44.43 41.55 -33.58
C PHE A 2 -44.43 40.24 -34.41
N ALA A 3 -45.25 40.15 -35.47
CA ALA A 3 -45.31 38.94 -36.31
C ALA A 3 -44.02 38.67 -37.12
N ASN A 4 -43.32 39.71 -37.54
CA ASN A 4 -42.04 39.59 -38.26
C ASN A 4 -40.89 39.19 -37.34
N LEU A 5 -40.93 39.61 -36.07
CA LEU A 5 -39.95 39.23 -35.06
C LEU A 5 -40.05 37.72 -34.75
N ARG A 6 -41.27 37.19 -34.56
CA ARG A 6 -41.51 35.75 -34.32
C ARG A 6 -41.02 34.88 -35.49
N LYS A 7 -41.23 35.31 -36.74
CA LYS A 7 -40.72 34.61 -37.94
C LYS A 7 -39.19 34.67 -38.08
N ARG A 8 -38.54 35.73 -37.58
CA ARG A 8 -37.06 35.82 -37.55
C ARG A 8 -36.47 34.94 -36.47
N VAL A 9 -37.05 34.95 -35.27
CA VAL A 9 -36.62 34.08 -34.15
C VAL A 9 -36.80 32.60 -34.49
N GLY A 10 -37.93 32.22 -35.11
CA GLY A 10 -38.14 30.83 -35.54
C GLY A 10 -37.14 30.36 -36.60
N ARG A 11 -36.75 31.23 -37.54
CA ARG A 11 -35.71 30.93 -38.53
C ARG A 11 -34.32 30.84 -37.90
N ALA A 12 -34.01 31.70 -36.92
CA ALA A 12 -32.77 31.63 -36.17
C ALA A 12 -32.67 30.34 -35.34
N ALA A 13 -33.77 29.92 -34.71
CA ALA A 13 -33.83 28.66 -33.96
C ALA A 13 -33.59 27.45 -34.87
N LEU A 14 -34.23 27.39 -36.04
CA LEU A 14 -34.00 26.33 -37.03
C LEU A 14 -32.56 26.32 -37.59
N ALA A 15 -31.96 27.51 -37.74
CA ALA A 15 -30.55 27.62 -38.17
C ALA A 15 -29.58 27.10 -37.10
N VAL A 16 -29.88 27.33 -35.81
CA VAL A 16 -29.10 26.79 -34.70
C VAL A 16 -29.25 25.27 -34.60
N ASP A 17 -30.48 24.77 -34.71
CA ASP A 17 -30.79 23.34 -34.66
C ASP A 17 -30.07 22.56 -35.78
N SER A 18 -30.19 23.04 -37.02
CA SER A 18 -29.49 22.46 -38.16
C SER A 18 -27.97 22.57 -38.07
N PHE A 19 -27.43 23.65 -37.51
CA PHE A 19 -26.00 23.77 -37.22
C PHE A 19 -25.53 22.72 -36.22
N VAL A 20 -26.25 22.56 -35.11
CA VAL A 20 -25.95 21.56 -34.08
C VAL A 20 -26.03 20.14 -34.64
N ASP A 21 -27.08 19.82 -35.40
CA ASP A 21 -27.25 18.51 -36.03
C ASP A 21 -26.14 18.21 -37.04
N SER A 22 -25.77 19.20 -37.87
CA SER A 22 -24.66 19.04 -38.82
C SER A 22 -23.32 18.82 -38.11
N TRP A 23 -23.07 19.54 -37.01
CA TRP A 23 -21.84 19.41 -36.24
C TRP A 23 -21.73 18.04 -35.57
N PHE A 24 -22.83 17.54 -34.98
CA PHE A 24 -22.87 16.18 -34.42
C PHE A 24 -22.70 15.11 -35.50
N PHE A 25 -23.36 15.27 -36.65
CA PHE A 25 -23.27 14.32 -37.74
C PHE A 25 -21.87 14.27 -38.38
N GLU A 26 -21.27 15.43 -38.65
CA GLU A 26 -19.92 15.53 -39.19
C GLU A 26 -18.86 15.06 -38.19
N SER A 27 -19.01 15.40 -36.91
CA SER A 27 -18.14 14.91 -35.83
C SER A 27 -18.21 13.39 -35.69
N SER A 28 -19.43 12.82 -35.74
CA SER A 28 -19.63 11.37 -35.68
C SER A 28 -19.03 10.66 -36.89
N ARG A 29 -19.24 11.17 -38.12
CA ARG A 29 -18.60 10.62 -39.32
C ARG A 29 -17.08 10.69 -39.22
N ARG A 30 -16.51 11.84 -38.87
CA ARG A 30 -15.07 12.00 -38.72
C ARG A 30 -14.49 11.06 -37.67
N THR A 31 -15.20 10.84 -36.56
CA THR A 31 -14.79 9.89 -35.52
C THR A 31 -14.80 8.45 -36.06
N ARG A 32 -15.83 8.07 -36.83
CA ARG A 32 -15.91 6.75 -37.46
C ARG A 32 -14.82 6.53 -38.50
N ASP A 33 -14.54 7.53 -39.34
CA ASP A 33 -13.51 7.44 -40.38
C ASP A 33 -12.10 7.39 -39.77
N ASN A 34 -11.86 8.18 -38.71
CA ASN A 34 -10.63 8.11 -37.92
C ASN A 34 -10.47 6.74 -37.26
N PHE A 35 -11.54 6.19 -36.68
CA PHE A 35 -11.51 4.86 -36.06
C PHE A 35 -11.28 3.76 -37.10
N ALA A 36 -11.90 3.83 -38.27
CA ALA A 36 -11.68 2.88 -39.35
C ALA A 36 -10.23 2.92 -39.87
N SER A 37 -9.68 4.13 -40.03
CA SER A 37 -8.27 4.33 -40.42
C SER A 37 -7.30 3.78 -39.36
N PHE A 38 -7.62 3.99 -38.08
CA PHE A 38 -6.86 3.45 -36.97
C PHE A 38 -6.94 1.92 -36.92
N ALA A 39 -8.13 1.33 -37.08
CA ALA A 39 -8.30 -0.12 -37.11
C ALA A 39 -7.53 -0.76 -38.27
N ALA A 40 -7.56 -0.15 -39.46
CA ALA A 40 -6.79 -0.60 -40.61
C ALA A 40 -5.28 -0.50 -40.38
N PHE A 41 -4.81 0.56 -39.70
CA PHE A 41 -3.42 0.69 -39.28
C PHE A 41 -3.03 -0.40 -38.26
N MET A 42 -3.91 -0.71 -37.30
CA MET A 42 -3.67 -1.72 -36.27
C MET A 42 -3.63 -3.15 -36.82
N ASP A 43 -4.32 -3.43 -37.92
CA ASP A 43 -4.31 -4.73 -38.58
C ASP A 43 -2.90 -5.15 -39.03
N ARG A 44 -2.02 -4.17 -39.31
CA ARG A 44 -0.60 -4.40 -39.61
C ARG A 44 0.18 -5.05 -38.45
N PHE A 45 -0.33 -4.94 -37.21
CA PHE A 45 0.30 -5.49 -36.01
C PHE A 45 -0.34 -6.81 -35.55
N HIS A 46 -1.12 -7.48 -36.41
CA HIS A 46 -1.70 -8.77 -36.09
C HIS A 46 -0.62 -9.85 -35.97
N VAL A 47 -0.42 -10.37 -34.75
CA VAL A 47 0.50 -11.48 -34.48
C VAL A 47 -0.34 -12.74 -34.26
N SER A 48 -0.06 -13.79 -35.04
CA SER A 48 -0.76 -15.08 -34.95
C SER A 48 0.19 -16.23 -34.54
N GLY A 49 -0.39 -17.35 -34.13
CA GLY A 49 0.35 -18.56 -33.71
C GLY A 49 1.10 -18.39 -32.39
N LEU A 50 2.19 -19.16 -32.19
CA LEU A 50 2.95 -19.18 -30.93
C LEU A 50 3.60 -17.84 -30.56
N LYS A 51 3.89 -16.98 -31.55
CA LYS A 51 4.44 -15.64 -31.31
C LYS A 51 3.45 -14.73 -30.58
N ARG A 52 2.14 -14.94 -30.79
CA ARG A 52 1.07 -14.20 -30.11
C ARG A 52 1.14 -14.40 -28.60
N LEU A 53 1.40 -15.62 -28.15
CA LEU A 53 1.46 -15.95 -26.73
C LEU A 53 2.59 -15.20 -26.03
N GLY A 54 3.75 -15.06 -26.66
CA GLY A 54 4.85 -14.24 -26.13
C GLY A 54 4.51 -12.75 -26.05
N VAL A 55 3.81 -12.22 -27.06
CA VAL A 55 3.37 -10.82 -27.09
C VAL A 55 2.30 -10.56 -26.04
N GLU A 56 1.29 -11.42 -25.91
CA GLU A 56 0.24 -11.29 -24.90
C GLU A 56 0.80 -11.38 -23.49
N LEU A 57 1.64 -12.38 -23.19
CA LEU A 57 2.30 -12.49 -21.89
C LEU A 57 3.20 -11.29 -21.61
N GLY A 58 3.93 -10.78 -22.60
CA GLY A 58 4.77 -9.61 -22.47
C GLY A 58 3.96 -8.35 -22.16
N CYS A 59 2.87 -8.12 -22.90
CA CYS A 59 1.97 -6.98 -22.67
C CYS A 59 1.28 -7.07 -21.31
N GLU A 60 0.81 -8.24 -20.90
CA GLU A 60 0.19 -8.46 -19.59
C GLU A 60 1.21 -8.23 -18.47
N THR A 61 2.43 -8.77 -18.61
CA THR A 61 3.52 -8.57 -17.66
C THR A 61 3.93 -7.11 -17.55
N LEU A 62 4.01 -6.39 -18.66
CA LEU A 62 4.31 -4.95 -18.66
C LEU A 62 3.19 -4.15 -17.99
N THR A 63 1.94 -4.47 -18.28
CA THR A 63 0.77 -3.76 -17.73
C THR A 63 0.69 -3.98 -16.22
N LEU A 64 0.76 -5.23 -15.77
CA LEU A 64 0.76 -5.58 -14.36
C LEU A 64 2.02 -5.07 -13.65
N GLY A 65 3.18 -5.14 -14.31
CA GLY A 65 4.45 -4.63 -13.80
C GLY A 65 4.43 -3.13 -13.58
N LEU A 66 3.90 -2.36 -14.54
CA LEU A 66 3.76 -0.91 -14.42
C LEU A 66 2.77 -0.53 -13.31
N GLY A 67 1.62 -1.23 -13.24
CA GLY A 67 0.66 -1.06 -12.16
C GLY A 67 1.27 -1.37 -10.79
N GLY A 68 1.98 -2.48 -10.68
CA GLY A 68 2.71 -2.87 -9.46
C GLY A 68 3.78 -1.85 -9.06
N LEU A 69 4.49 -1.28 -10.03
CA LEU A 69 5.52 -0.27 -9.79
C LEU A 69 4.92 1.06 -9.33
N LEU A 70 3.79 1.50 -9.89
CA LEU A 70 3.07 2.67 -9.40
C LEU A 70 2.58 2.47 -7.96
N VAL A 71 2.01 1.30 -7.68
CA VAL A 71 1.63 0.91 -6.32
C VAL A 71 2.85 0.96 -5.40
N ALA A 72 3.97 0.34 -5.79
CA ALA A 72 5.21 0.37 -5.02
C ALA A 72 5.72 1.79 -4.79
N LEU A 73 5.68 2.67 -5.79
CA LEU A 73 6.12 4.08 -5.67
C LEU A 73 5.22 4.89 -4.73
N THR A 74 3.89 4.79 -4.88
CA THR A 74 2.95 5.49 -3.99
C THR A 74 3.15 5.08 -2.54
N PHE A 75 3.42 3.80 -2.28
CA PHE A 75 3.72 3.30 -0.94
C PHE A 75 5.14 3.63 -0.48
N ALA A 76 6.13 3.65 -1.38
CA ALA A 76 7.48 4.08 -1.06
C ALA A 76 7.49 5.54 -0.59
N GLN A 77 6.74 6.43 -1.27
CA GLN A 77 6.60 7.83 -0.84
C GLN A 77 6.02 7.96 0.56
N LEU A 78 5.06 7.10 0.92
CA LEU A 78 4.53 7.06 2.27
C LEU A 78 5.59 6.60 3.27
N ALA A 79 6.31 5.50 2.99
CA ALA A 79 7.38 5.03 3.86
C ALA A 79 8.43 6.13 4.06
N PHE A 80 8.91 6.77 3.00
CA PHE A 80 9.86 7.88 3.07
C PHE A 80 9.35 9.06 3.90
N ARG A 81 8.06 9.39 3.87
CA ARG A 81 7.50 10.45 4.71
C ARG A 81 7.47 10.10 6.20
N GLU A 82 7.18 8.84 6.52
CA GLU A 82 7.12 8.37 7.91
C GLU A 82 8.53 8.08 8.47
N THR A 83 9.51 7.80 7.60
CA THR A 83 10.89 7.48 7.99
C THR A 83 11.88 8.62 7.75
N SER A 84 11.45 9.80 7.30
CA SER A 84 12.35 10.95 7.04
C SER A 84 12.83 11.63 8.31
N ASP A 85 12.10 11.49 9.41
CA ASP A 85 12.54 11.89 10.73
C ASP A 85 13.35 10.76 11.38
N ASP A 86 14.19 11.08 12.37
CA ASP A 86 14.95 10.12 13.19
C ASP A 86 13.99 9.13 13.86
N TRP A 87 13.68 8.05 13.14
CA TRP A 87 12.55 7.16 13.40
C TRP A 87 12.82 6.20 14.55
N LEU A 88 14.10 5.93 14.83
CA LEU A 88 14.50 5.67 16.19
C LEU A 88 14.26 6.98 16.93
N LYS A 89 13.07 7.13 17.51
CA LYS A 89 12.76 8.23 18.42
C LYS A 89 13.99 8.44 19.29
N LYS A 90 14.70 9.56 19.09
CA LYS A 90 15.79 9.98 19.96
C LYS A 90 15.26 9.78 21.36
N GLN A 91 15.86 8.83 22.10
CA GLN A 91 15.38 8.47 23.43
C GLN A 91 15.24 9.77 24.20
N ASP A 92 14.01 10.08 24.61
CA ASP A 92 13.79 11.18 25.56
C ASP A 92 14.54 10.77 26.83
N LEU A 93 15.75 11.29 26.98
CA LEU A 93 16.71 10.81 27.97
C LEU A 93 16.09 10.92 29.37
N ALA A 94 16.12 9.81 30.11
CA ALA A 94 15.78 9.83 31.51
C ALA A 94 16.99 10.30 32.32
N VAL A 95 16.82 11.37 33.10
CA VAL A 95 17.83 11.80 34.07
C VAL A 95 17.66 10.95 35.33
N THR A 96 18.71 10.21 35.69
CA THR A 96 18.76 9.41 36.92
C THR A 96 19.39 10.24 38.04
N PHE A 97 18.67 10.46 39.13
CA PHE A 97 19.13 11.17 40.31
C PHE A 97 19.78 10.19 41.28
N LEU A 98 21.04 10.43 41.61
CA LEU A 98 21.81 9.65 42.60
C LEU A 98 21.95 10.45 43.90
N ASP A 99 21.95 9.76 45.04
CA ASP A 99 22.29 10.36 46.33
C ASP A 99 23.82 10.58 46.45
N ARG A 100 24.25 11.18 47.56
CA ARG A 100 25.67 11.43 47.86
C ARG A 100 26.54 10.17 47.96
N TYR A 101 25.94 8.99 48.03
CA TYR A 101 26.58 7.68 48.11
C TYR A 101 26.48 6.91 46.78
N GLY A 102 25.90 7.51 45.74
CA GLY A 102 25.72 6.88 44.43
C GLY A 102 24.49 5.96 44.33
N LYS A 103 23.59 5.97 45.32
CA LYS A 103 22.35 5.18 45.28
C LYS A 103 21.26 5.95 44.53
N GLU A 104 20.55 5.28 43.63
CA GLU A 104 19.45 5.87 42.88
C GLU A 104 18.30 6.32 43.80
N VAL A 105 17.92 7.59 43.69
CA VAL A 105 16.80 8.22 44.43
C VAL A 105 15.54 8.30 43.57
N GLY A 106 15.72 8.41 42.25
CA GLY A 106 14.62 8.39 41.29
C GLY A 106 15.07 8.77 39.88
N LYS A 107 14.14 8.65 38.93
CA LYS A 107 14.36 8.98 37.51
C LYS A 107 13.32 9.99 37.05
N ARG A 108 13.69 10.93 36.16
CA ARG A 108 12.75 11.85 35.50
C ARG A 108 13.00 11.92 34.00
N GLY A 109 11.93 11.74 33.23
CA GLY A 109 11.95 11.63 31.77
C GLY A 109 11.05 10.49 31.32
N ILE A 110 10.99 10.24 30.01
CA ILE A 110 10.29 9.06 29.50
C ILE A 110 11.24 7.88 29.65
N LEU A 111 10.92 6.96 30.56
CA LEU A 111 11.69 5.73 30.74
C LEU A 111 11.56 4.90 29.45
N HIS A 112 12.64 4.81 28.67
CA HIS A 112 12.76 3.89 27.54
C HIS A 112 13.85 2.83 27.75
N ASP A 113 14.57 2.89 28.87
CA ASP A 113 15.82 2.16 29.09
C ASP A 113 15.70 1.06 30.16
N ASP A 114 14.56 0.37 30.22
CA ASP A 114 14.44 -0.94 30.89
C ASP A 114 14.50 -2.06 29.84
N SER A 115 15.05 -1.79 28.65
CA SER A 115 15.25 -2.80 27.62
C SER A 115 16.33 -3.78 28.07
N ILE A 116 15.90 -4.98 28.44
CA ILE A 116 16.79 -6.09 28.73
C ILE A 116 17.30 -6.65 27.41
N ALA A 117 18.61 -6.86 27.30
CA ALA A 117 19.20 -7.44 26.10
C ALA A 117 18.61 -8.84 25.86
N LEU A 118 18.38 -9.18 24.59
CA LEU A 118 17.69 -10.41 24.19
C LEU A 118 18.38 -11.68 24.70
N ASP A 119 19.71 -11.62 24.90
CA ASP A 119 20.54 -12.69 25.45
C ASP A 119 20.38 -12.88 26.98
N GLN A 120 19.87 -11.88 27.68
CA GLN A 120 19.54 -11.94 29.11
C GLN A 120 18.13 -12.49 29.35
N LEU A 121 17.28 -12.54 28.32
CA LEU A 121 15.95 -13.12 28.43
C LEU A 121 16.01 -14.65 28.44
N PRO A 122 15.19 -15.32 29.26
CA PRO A 122 15.14 -16.76 29.25
C PRO A 122 14.69 -17.30 27.87
N ASP A 123 15.45 -18.26 27.34
CA ASP A 123 15.18 -18.93 26.06
C ASP A 123 13.72 -19.36 25.85
N HIS A 124 13.08 -19.86 26.91
CA HIS A 124 11.71 -20.35 26.86
C HIS A 124 10.69 -19.22 26.65
N LEU A 125 10.98 -18.00 27.15
CA LEU A 125 10.13 -16.83 26.94
C LEU A 125 10.14 -16.43 25.46
N ILE A 126 11.33 -16.32 24.87
CA ILE A 126 11.49 -15.98 23.45
C ILE A 126 10.76 -17.02 22.59
N LYS A 127 11.00 -18.31 22.85
CA LYS A 127 10.35 -19.41 22.12
C LYS A 127 8.83 -19.39 22.28
N ALA A 128 8.30 -19.06 23.46
CA ALA A 128 6.86 -18.97 23.69
C ALA A 128 6.21 -17.81 22.92
N VAL A 129 6.85 -16.63 22.91
CA VAL A 129 6.38 -15.46 22.15
C VAL A 129 6.37 -15.79 20.66
N LEU A 130 7.48 -16.31 20.13
CA LEU A 130 7.56 -16.71 18.73
C LEU A 130 6.50 -17.77 18.40
N ALA A 131 6.33 -18.80 19.22
CA ALA A 131 5.33 -19.84 18.96
C ALA A 131 3.88 -19.32 18.93
N THR A 132 3.58 -18.28 19.73
CA THR A 132 2.22 -17.74 19.89
C THR A 132 1.91 -16.64 18.87
N GLU A 133 2.83 -15.70 18.67
CA GLU A 133 2.63 -14.51 17.85
C GLU A 133 3.10 -14.71 16.40
N ASP A 134 4.28 -15.32 16.20
CA ASP A 134 4.91 -15.41 14.88
C ASP A 134 5.85 -16.61 14.76
N ARG A 135 5.27 -17.80 14.57
CA ARG A 135 6.02 -19.08 14.61
C ARG A 135 7.11 -19.16 13.55
N ARG A 136 6.94 -18.45 12.44
CA ARG A 136 7.85 -18.45 11.28
C ARG A 136 8.65 -17.16 11.20
N PHE A 137 8.81 -16.46 12.31
CA PHE A 137 9.49 -15.17 12.38
C PHE A 137 10.81 -15.14 11.61
N PHE A 138 11.66 -16.16 11.72
CA PHE A 138 12.95 -16.20 11.05
C PHE A 138 12.91 -16.62 9.56
N GLU A 139 11.74 -16.99 9.02
CA GLU A 139 11.58 -17.54 7.66
C GLU A 139 10.94 -16.56 6.66
N HIS A 140 10.34 -15.46 7.14
CA HIS A 140 9.66 -14.48 6.29
C HIS A 140 10.37 -13.12 6.30
N TRP A 141 9.92 -12.19 5.45
CA TRP A 141 10.50 -10.84 5.31
C TRP A 141 9.44 -9.77 5.53
N GLY A 142 9.05 -9.56 6.79
CA GLY A 142 8.10 -8.54 7.22
C GLY A 142 6.66 -9.02 7.23
N VAL A 143 6.24 -9.73 6.18
CA VAL A 143 4.89 -10.34 6.09
C VAL A 143 5.03 -11.84 5.89
N ASP A 144 4.16 -12.63 6.52
CA ASP A 144 4.06 -14.08 6.29
C ASP A 144 2.79 -14.45 5.50
N PRO A 145 2.85 -14.55 4.16
CA PRO A 145 1.68 -14.93 3.35
C PRO A 145 1.09 -16.30 3.73
N ILE A 146 1.94 -17.27 4.08
CA ILE A 146 1.51 -18.62 4.45
C ILE A 146 0.83 -18.57 5.82
N GLY A 147 1.42 -17.85 6.78
CA GLY A 147 0.86 -17.62 8.11
C GLY A 147 -0.48 -16.88 8.08
N THR A 148 -0.57 -15.83 7.27
CA THR A 148 -1.81 -15.08 7.03
C THR A 148 -2.87 -15.96 6.36
N LEU A 149 -2.53 -16.70 5.30
CA LEU A 149 -3.49 -17.58 4.61
C LEU A 149 -4.01 -18.67 5.54
N ARG A 150 -3.13 -19.32 6.31
CA ARG A 150 -3.53 -20.29 7.33
C ARG A 150 -4.50 -19.66 8.33
N ALA A 151 -4.19 -18.49 8.89
CA ALA A 151 -5.06 -17.80 9.83
C ALA A 151 -6.44 -17.45 9.21
N LEU A 152 -6.45 -16.97 7.96
CA LEU A 152 -7.69 -16.70 7.22
C LEU A 152 -8.54 -17.96 7.05
N THR A 153 -7.94 -19.08 6.64
CA THR A 153 -8.68 -20.35 6.48
C THR A 153 -9.22 -20.90 7.80
N ALA A 154 -8.45 -20.80 8.89
CA ALA A 154 -8.88 -21.21 10.21
C ALA A 154 -10.04 -20.34 10.72
N ASN A 155 -9.94 -19.02 10.58
CA ASN A 155 -10.96 -18.07 11.00
C ASN A 155 -12.26 -18.22 10.19
N ALA A 156 -12.15 -18.48 8.88
CA ALA A 156 -13.30 -18.74 8.03
C ALA A 156 -14.05 -20.02 8.44
N ARG A 157 -13.32 -21.08 8.80
CA ARG A 157 -13.93 -22.34 9.28
C ARG A 157 -14.58 -22.21 10.65
N ALA A 158 -14.05 -21.35 11.50
CA ALA A 158 -14.54 -21.12 12.85
C ALA A 158 -15.61 -20.03 12.95
N SER A 159 -16.00 -19.41 11.82
CA SER A 159 -16.95 -18.29 11.77
C SER A 159 -16.58 -17.15 12.74
N GLY A 160 -15.28 -16.90 12.93
CA GLY A 160 -14.77 -15.95 13.92
C GLY A 160 -13.25 -15.82 13.89
N VAL A 161 -12.70 -14.86 14.64
CA VAL A 161 -11.25 -14.66 14.74
C VAL A 161 -10.69 -15.56 15.84
N VAL A 162 -9.98 -16.61 15.45
CA VAL A 162 -9.36 -17.59 16.36
C VAL A 162 -7.83 -17.54 16.29
N GLN A 163 -7.28 -17.12 15.14
CA GLN A 163 -5.84 -17.01 14.91
C GLN A 163 -5.46 -15.63 14.38
N GLY A 164 -4.39 -15.08 14.95
CA GLY A 164 -3.68 -13.91 14.43
C GLY A 164 -2.91 -14.28 13.17
N GLY A 165 -2.99 -13.42 12.15
CA GLY A 165 -2.26 -13.56 10.89
C GLY A 165 -1.23 -12.47 10.65
N SER A 166 -0.92 -11.65 11.66
CA SER A 166 0.08 -10.57 11.57
C SER A 166 1.41 -11.01 12.14
N THR A 167 2.52 -10.56 11.56
CA THR A 167 3.88 -10.87 12.02
C THR A 167 4.31 -9.96 13.15
N LEU A 168 5.36 -10.33 13.89
CA LEU A 168 5.95 -9.44 14.90
C LEU A 168 6.45 -8.13 14.29
N THR A 169 7.05 -8.18 13.10
CA THR A 169 7.52 -6.99 12.39
C THR A 169 6.39 -6.05 12.00
N GLN A 170 5.23 -6.59 11.60
CA GLN A 170 4.02 -5.79 11.37
C GLN A 170 3.51 -5.15 12.65
N GLN A 171 3.54 -5.87 13.78
CA GLN A 171 3.16 -5.32 15.07
C GLN A 171 4.12 -4.19 15.50
N LEU A 172 5.42 -4.36 15.27
CA LEU A 172 6.43 -3.33 15.51
C LEU A 172 6.18 -2.10 14.63
N ALA A 173 5.99 -2.28 13.31
CA ALA A 173 5.68 -1.19 12.38
C ALA A 173 4.44 -0.40 12.80
N LYS A 174 3.39 -1.10 13.24
CA LYS A 174 2.16 -0.48 13.76
C LYS A 174 2.45 0.37 14.99
N ASN A 175 3.30 -0.09 15.91
CA ASN A 175 3.59 0.61 17.16
C ASN A 175 4.54 1.80 16.96
N LEU A 176 5.48 1.71 16.03
CA LEU A 176 6.47 2.76 15.76
C LEU A 176 5.90 3.91 14.92
N PHE A 177 5.15 3.59 13.87
CA PHE A 177 4.83 4.57 12.82
C PHE A 177 3.34 4.90 12.68
N LEU A 178 2.42 4.05 13.16
CA LEU A 178 1.01 4.14 12.78
C LEU A 178 0.08 4.47 13.96
N SER A 179 -1.00 5.17 13.67
CA SER A 179 -2.06 5.43 14.65
C SER A 179 -2.93 4.19 14.93
N SER A 180 -3.61 4.18 16.08
CA SER A 180 -4.48 3.07 16.51
C SER A 180 -5.76 2.86 15.67
N LYS A 181 -6.03 3.72 14.66
CA LYS A 181 -7.24 3.65 13.82
C LYS A 181 -7.27 2.36 13.00
N ARG A 182 -8.33 1.56 13.09
CA ARG A 182 -8.44 0.31 12.32
C ARG A 182 -9.02 0.57 10.91
N THR A 183 -8.15 0.80 9.93
CA THR A 183 -8.52 0.92 8.51
C THR A 183 -7.72 -0.05 7.63
N VAL A 184 -8.27 -0.41 6.46
CA VAL A 184 -7.57 -1.23 5.45
C VAL A 184 -6.33 -0.51 4.95
N GLU A 185 -6.45 0.79 4.68
CA GLU A 185 -5.31 1.63 4.28
C GLU A 185 -4.17 1.49 5.30
N ARG A 186 -4.43 1.69 6.59
CA ARG A 186 -3.41 1.52 7.64
C ARG A 186 -2.80 0.12 7.63
N LYS A 187 -3.59 -0.94 7.44
CA LYS A 187 -3.08 -2.32 7.42
C LYS A 187 -2.14 -2.55 6.22
N ILE A 188 -2.42 -1.91 5.09
CA ILE A 188 -1.52 -1.92 3.94
C ILE A 188 -0.22 -1.18 4.29
N LYS A 189 -0.29 0.00 4.92
CA LYS A 189 0.90 0.74 5.40
C LYS A 189 1.76 -0.11 6.34
N GLU A 190 1.13 -0.84 7.26
CA GLU A 190 1.78 -1.75 8.21
C GLU A 190 2.58 -2.86 7.51
N ALA A 191 2.00 -3.47 6.46
CA ALA A 191 2.69 -4.47 5.67
C ALA A 191 3.93 -3.90 4.97
N PHE A 192 3.82 -2.73 4.32
CA PHE A 192 4.97 -2.12 3.65
C PHE A 192 6.07 -1.68 4.62
N LEU A 193 5.70 -1.03 5.72
CA LEU A 193 6.66 -0.61 6.74
C LEU A 193 7.34 -1.81 7.40
N SER A 194 6.65 -2.94 7.55
CA SER A 194 7.28 -4.17 8.05
C SER A 194 8.35 -4.71 7.11
N VAL A 195 8.11 -4.71 5.79
CA VAL A 195 9.12 -5.10 4.79
C VAL A 195 10.30 -4.14 4.83
N TRP A 196 10.02 -2.83 4.90
CA TRP A 196 11.07 -1.82 5.01
C TRP A 196 11.91 -2.01 6.28
N LEU A 197 11.30 -2.27 7.44
CA LEU A 197 12.03 -2.57 8.68
C LEU A 197 12.97 -3.77 8.50
N GLU A 198 12.52 -4.84 7.86
CA GLU A 198 13.35 -6.03 7.62
C GLU A 198 14.46 -5.85 6.59
N MET A 199 14.34 -4.85 5.73
CA MET A 199 15.41 -4.47 4.82
C MET A 199 16.51 -3.66 5.52
N ASN A 200 16.19 -3.00 6.64
CA ASN A 200 17.10 -2.10 7.35
C ASN A 200 17.60 -2.68 8.68
N LEU A 201 16.89 -3.62 9.28
CA LEU A 201 17.20 -4.24 10.57
C LEU A 201 17.26 -5.77 10.43
N SER A 202 18.16 -6.40 11.18
CA SER A 202 18.20 -7.83 11.33
C SER A 202 17.03 -8.36 12.16
N LYS A 203 16.69 -9.64 11.99
CA LYS A 203 15.67 -10.33 12.81
C LYS A 203 15.92 -10.22 14.31
N LYS A 204 17.18 -10.20 14.73
CA LYS A 204 17.54 -10.05 16.15
C LYS A 204 17.24 -8.65 16.66
N GLU A 205 17.54 -7.62 15.88
CA GLU A 205 17.24 -6.23 16.22
C GLU A 205 15.73 -5.95 16.24
N ILE A 206 14.95 -6.57 15.35
CA ILE A 206 13.49 -6.45 15.34
C ILE A 206 12.86 -7.12 16.57
N LEU A 207 13.48 -8.18 17.08
CA LEU A 207 12.98 -8.95 18.21
C LEU A 207 13.38 -8.35 19.58
N GLN A 208 14.40 -7.48 19.59
CA GLN A 208 14.93 -6.79 20.75
C GLN A 208 14.00 -5.68 21.24
#